data_AF-A0A920EI13-F1
#
_entry.id   AF-A0A920EI13-F1
#
_cell.length_a   1.000
_cell.length_b   1.000
_cell.length_c   1.000
_cell.angle_alpha   90.00
_cell.angle_beta   90.00
_cell.angle_gamma   90.00
#
_symmetry.space_group_name_H-M   'P 1'
#
loop_
_entity.id
_entity.type
_entity.pdbx_description
1 polymer ?
#
loop_
_entity_poly.entity_id
_entity_poly.type
_entity_poly.pdbx_seq_one_letter_code
_entity_poly.pdbx_strand_id
1 'polypeptide(L)'
;MGVCNDRLADEVMRKELIDWEIDYLCHQLTMERVNAEIASNGVGNTSAMLKYYGTELNKRKHELLVSIHGSDSMHWENNPISRQWLRSKGNSIEGGTSEIQLNIISKRILGLG
;
A
#
# COMPACT_ATOMS: atom_id res chain seq x y z
N MET A 1 20.22 8.25 -10.91
CA MET A 1 20.21 6.82 -10.53
C MET A 1 20.61 6.00 -11.75
N GLY A 2 21.50 5.02 -11.59
CA GLY A 2 22.04 4.23 -12.71
C GLY A 2 21.95 2.74 -12.43
N VAL A 3 22.36 1.93 -13.41
CA VAL A 3 22.49 0.48 -13.26
C VAL A 3 23.95 0.08 -13.08
N CYS A 4 24.20 -0.91 -12.23
CA CYS A 4 25.49 -1.57 -12.07
C CYS A 4 25.25 -3.08 -12.11
N ASN A 5 25.92 -3.78 -13.03
CA ASN A 5 25.72 -5.22 -13.27
C ASN A 5 24.23 -5.60 -13.44
N ASP A 6 23.53 -4.91 -14.34
CA ASP A 6 22.09 -5.08 -14.63
C ASP A 6 21.13 -4.90 -13.45
N ARG A 7 21.57 -4.22 -12.39
CA ARG A 7 20.75 -3.94 -11.20
C ARG A 7 20.80 -2.46 -10.84
N LEU A 8 19.74 -1.93 -10.24
CA LEU A 8 19.69 -0.54 -9.75
C LEU A 8 20.84 -0.28 -8.76
N ALA A 9 21.76 0.63 -9.05
CA ALA A 9 23.00 0.79 -8.28
C ALA A 9 22.78 1.18 -6.80
N ASP A 10 21.68 1.86 -6.50
CA ASP A 10 21.27 2.17 -5.13
C ASP A 10 20.71 0.91 -4.43
N GLU A 11 21.49 0.35 -3.49
CA GLU A 11 21.13 -0.88 -2.81
C GLU A 11 19.95 -0.73 -1.84
N VAL A 12 19.81 0.43 -1.21
CA VAL A 12 18.72 0.71 -0.27
C VAL A 12 17.42 0.82 -1.04
N MET A 13 17.38 1.66 -2.07
CA MET A 13 16.19 1.82 -2.91
C MET A 13 15.82 0.52 -3.62
N ARG A 14 16.82 -0.26 -4.07
CA ARG A 14 16.58 -1.57 -4.68
C ARG A 14 15.90 -2.51 -3.69
N LYS A 15 16.36 -2.55 -2.44
CA LYS A 15 15.73 -3.39 -1.39
C LYS A 15 14.30 -2.93 -1.12
N GLU A 16 14.07 -1.64 -0.91
CA GLU A 16 12.72 -1.12 -0.62
C GLU A 16 11.73 -1.38 -1.77
N LEU A 17 12.19 -1.29 -3.02
CA LEU A 17 11.39 -1.62 -4.19
C LEU A 17 11.03 -3.11 -4.24
N ILE A 18 11.99 -4.00 -3.95
CA ILE A 18 11.76 -5.45 -3.86
C ILE A 18 10.79 -5.79 -2.73
N ASP A 19 10.98 -5.21 -1.54
CA ASP A 19 10.11 -5.44 -0.40
C ASP A 19 8.67 -4.99 -0.72
N TRP A 20 8.51 -3.84 -1.39
CA TRP A 20 7.20 -3.37 -1.84
C TRP A 20 6.57 -4.29 -2.89
N GLU A 21 7.34 -4.79 -3.85
CA GLU A 21 6.86 -5.70 -4.89
C GLU A 21 6.38 -7.04 -4.30
N ILE A 22 7.15 -7.61 -3.37
CA ILE A 22 6.76 -8.83 -2.65
C ILE A 22 5.46 -8.60 -1.88
N ASP A 23 5.37 -7.53 -1.10
CA ASP A 23 4.17 -7.20 -0.33
C ASP A 23 2.95 -6.97 -1.23
N TYR A 24 3.15 -6.32 -2.38
CA TYR A 24 2.09 -6.10 -3.38
C TYR A 24 1.57 -7.44 -3.93
N LEU A 25 2.47 -8.36 -4.31
CA LEU A 25 2.10 -9.70 -4.79
C LEU A 25 1.36 -10.50 -3.72
N CYS A 26 1.84 -10.48 -2.47
CA CYS A 26 1.16 -11.11 -1.34
C CYS A 26 -0.25 -10.52 -1.12
N HIS A 27 -0.41 -9.20 -1.25
CA HIS A 27 -1.71 -8.55 -1.14
C HIS A 27 -2.65 -8.93 -2.27
N GLN A 28 -2.18 -9.00 -3.52
CA GLN A 28 -3.00 -9.45 -4.66
C GLN A 28 -3.49 -10.89 -4.46
N LEU A 29 -2.60 -11.82 -4.11
CA LEU A 29 -3.00 -13.21 -3.82
C LEU A 29 -3.98 -13.29 -2.63
N THR A 30 -3.81 -12.43 -1.63
CA THR A 30 -4.76 -12.34 -0.50
C THR A 30 -6.11 -11.82 -0.96
N MET A 31 -6.17 -10.82 -1.83
CA MET A 31 -7.42 -10.32 -2.40
C MET A 31 -8.12 -11.41 -3.23
N GLU A 32 -7.40 -12.14 -4.06
CA GLU A 32 -7.94 -13.26 -4.84
C GLU A 32 -8.55 -14.33 -3.92
N ARG A 33 -7.82 -14.75 -2.89
CA ARG A 33 -8.31 -15.71 -1.88
C ARG A 33 -9.58 -15.19 -1.20
N VAL A 34 -9.59 -13.95 -0.74
CA VAL A 34 -10.76 -13.36 -0.05
C VAL A 34 -11.95 -13.26 -1.00
N ASN A 35 -11.75 -12.89 -2.26
CA ASN A 35 -12.82 -12.85 -3.26
C ASN A 35 -13.41 -14.24 -3.51
N ALA A 36 -12.58 -15.28 -3.56
CA ALA A 36 -13.05 -16.66 -3.65
C ALA A 36 -13.86 -17.09 -2.41
N GLU A 37 -13.44 -16.68 -1.20
CA GLU A 37 -14.14 -16.95 0.05
C GLU A 37 -15.50 -16.23 0.14
N ILE A 38 -15.61 -15.01 -0.39
CA ILE A 38 -16.86 -14.24 -0.41
C ILE A 38 -17.98 -14.99 -1.12
N ALA A 39 -17.67 -15.76 -2.16
CA ALA A 39 -18.66 -16.55 -2.89
C ALA A 39 -19.35 -17.60 -2.00
N SER A 40 -18.69 -18.05 -0.92
CA SER A 40 -19.25 -19.04 0.01
C SER A 40 -19.76 -18.43 1.32
N ASN A 41 -19.12 -17.37 1.82
CA ASN A 41 -19.34 -16.86 3.18
C ASN A 41 -19.88 -15.42 3.26
N GLY A 42 -20.09 -14.75 2.12
CA GLY A 42 -20.47 -13.34 2.08
C GLY A 42 -19.33 -12.40 2.45
N VAL A 43 -19.60 -11.08 2.40
CA VAL A 43 -18.59 -10.06 2.71
C VAL A 43 -18.35 -10.02 4.23
N GLY A 44 -17.20 -10.53 4.66
CA GLY A 44 -16.78 -10.54 6.07
C GLY A 44 -15.93 -9.34 6.50
N ASN A 45 -15.49 -9.37 7.76
CA ASN A 45 -14.61 -8.36 8.36
C ASN A 45 -13.21 -8.31 7.71
N THR A 46 -12.86 -9.29 6.87
CA THR A 46 -11.60 -9.33 6.11
C THR A 46 -11.45 -8.14 5.14
N SER A 47 -12.57 -7.52 4.74
CA SER A 47 -12.56 -6.25 4.00
C SER A 47 -11.79 -5.13 4.72
N ALA A 48 -11.85 -5.08 6.07
CA ALA A 48 -11.10 -4.12 6.87
C ALA A 48 -9.58 -4.36 6.80
N MET A 49 -9.16 -5.63 6.84
CA MET A 49 -7.77 -6.03 6.64
C MET A 49 -7.26 -5.64 5.26
N LEU A 50 -8.02 -6.00 4.20
CA LEU A 50 -7.64 -5.69 2.82
C LEU A 50 -7.51 -4.20 2.59
N LYS A 51 -8.45 -3.42 3.13
CA LYS A 51 -8.45 -1.97 3.03
C LYS A 51 -7.24 -1.37 3.74
N TYR A 52 -7.02 -1.73 5.00
CA TYR A 52 -5.90 -1.22 5.79
C TYR A 52 -4.57 -1.49 5.10
N TYR A 53 -4.30 -2.74 4.73
CA TYR A 53 -3.02 -3.08 4.14
C TYR A 53 -2.85 -2.47 2.74
N GLY A 54 -3.93 -2.42 1.95
CA GLY A 54 -3.92 -1.78 0.62
C GLY A 54 -3.58 -0.30 0.67
N THR A 55 -4.06 0.44 1.68
CA THR A 55 -3.73 1.86 1.84
C THR A 55 -2.30 2.07 2.34
N GLU A 56 -1.79 1.20 3.23
CA GLU A 56 -0.36 1.22 3.63
C GLU A 56 0.57 0.94 2.43
N LEU A 57 0.23 -0.05 1.60
CA LEU A 57 0.94 -0.34 0.35
C LEU A 57 0.94 0.85 -0.61
N ASN A 58 -0.21 1.50 -0.76
CA ASN A 58 -0.34 2.65 -1.66
C ASN A 58 0.48 3.85 -1.18
N LYS A 59 0.56 4.09 0.13
CA LYS A 59 1.43 5.13 0.71
C LYS A 59 2.91 4.85 0.41
N ARG A 60 3.38 3.64 0.71
CA ARG A 60 4.77 3.23 0.46
C ARG A 60 5.15 3.33 -1.02
N LYS A 61 4.25 2.94 -1.92
CA LYS A 61 4.44 3.10 -3.38
C LYS A 61 4.76 4.55 -3.75
N HIS A 62 3.96 5.49 -3.25
CA HIS A 62 4.13 6.89 -3.63
C HIS A 62 5.31 7.55 -2.91
N GLU A 63 5.67 7.10 -1.72
CA GLU A 63 6.93 7.49 -1.05
C GLU A 63 8.16 7.04 -1.84
N LEU A 64 8.15 5.81 -2.38
CA LEU A 64 9.18 5.32 -3.29
C LEU A 64 9.25 6.17 -4.57
N LEU A 65 8.11 6.48 -5.18
CA LEU A 65 8.08 7.31 -6.38
C LEU A 65 8.62 8.73 -6.13
N VAL A 66 8.31 9.32 -4.98
CA VAL A 66 8.90 10.59 -4.54
C VAL A 66 10.41 10.45 -4.37
N SER A 67 10.88 9.40 -3.70
CA SER A 67 12.31 9.17 -3.47
C SER A 67 13.10 8.96 -4.77
N ILE A 68 12.51 8.24 -5.74
CA ILE A 68 13.06 8.03 -7.09
C ILE A 68 13.21 9.37 -7.83
N HIS A 69 12.21 10.25 -7.78
CA HIS A 69 12.22 11.50 -8.55
C HIS A 69 12.85 12.68 -7.79
N GLY A 70 13.21 12.51 -6.53
CA GLY A 70 13.85 13.54 -5.71
C GLY A 70 13.00 14.82 -5.62
N SER A 71 13.65 15.98 -5.61
CA SER A 71 12.97 17.29 -5.50
C SER A 71 11.96 17.55 -6.63
N ASP A 72 12.21 17.02 -7.82
CA ASP A 72 11.34 17.23 -8.98
C ASP A 72 9.94 16.62 -8.78
N SER A 73 9.82 15.63 -7.88
CA SER A 73 8.53 15.03 -7.51
C SER A 73 7.58 16.03 -6.86
N MET A 74 8.10 17.10 -6.25
CA MET A 74 7.34 18.05 -5.42
C MET A 74 6.78 19.23 -6.21
N HIS A 75 7.07 19.33 -7.50
CA HIS A 75 6.51 20.38 -8.36
C HIS A 75 5.01 20.17 -8.57
N TRP A 76 4.20 21.09 -8.04
CA TRP A 76 2.74 20.93 -8.00
C TRP A 76 2.07 21.00 -9.38
N GLU A 77 2.48 21.93 -10.23
CA GLU A 77 1.74 22.25 -11.46
C GLU A 77 1.85 21.12 -12.51
N ASN A 78 3.06 20.57 -12.69
CA ASN A 78 3.37 19.68 -13.80
C ASN A 78 3.75 18.26 -13.40
N ASN A 79 3.74 17.91 -12.10
CA ASN A 79 4.10 16.57 -11.64
C ASN A 79 2.91 15.86 -10.97
N PRO A 80 2.35 14.77 -11.56
CA PRO A 80 1.29 14.01 -10.92
C PRO A 80 1.76 13.28 -9.64
N ILE A 81 3.07 13.11 -9.42
CA ILE A 81 3.62 12.36 -8.29
C ILE A 81 3.26 13.02 -6.96
N SER A 82 3.42 14.35 -6.82
CA SER A 82 3.05 15.08 -5.60
C SER A 82 1.57 14.92 -5.26
N ARG A 83 0.69 15.05 -6.26
CA ARG A 83 -0.76 14.89 -6.11
C ARG A 83 -1.15 13.47 -5.70
N GLN A 84 -0.56 12.46 -6.36
CA GLN A 84 -0.84 11.07 -6.04
C GLN A 84 -0.28 10.65 -4.67
N TRP A 85 0.88 11.20 -4.28
CA TRP A 85 1.42 11.02 -2.93
C TRP A 85 0.48 11.56 -1.87
N LEU A 86 -0.01 12.79 -2.01
CA LEU A 86 -1.01 13.34 -1.07
C LEU A 86 -2.33 12.55 -1.11
N ARG A 87 -2.78 12.12 -2.29
CA ARG A 87 -3.98 11.29 -2.43
C ARG A 87 -3.86 9.98 -1.67
N SER A 88 -2.69 9.33 -1.71
CA SER A 88 -2.42 8.09 -0.98
C SER A 88 -2.59 8.25 0.53
N LYS A 89 -2.28 9.43 1.08
CA LYS A 89 -2.52 9.75 2.50
C LYS A 89 -4.02 9.85 2.78
N GLY A 90 -4.78 10.53 1.91
CA GLY A 90 -6.24 10.61 2.00
C GLY A 90 -6.94 9.23 1.96
N ASN A 91 -6.43 8.28 1.18
CA ASN A 91 -6.99 6.91 1.13
C ASN A 91 -6.97 6.19 2.48
N SER A 92 -6.04 6.52 3.38
CA SER A 92 -5.96 5.94 4.72
C SER A 92 -7.00 6.49 5.71
N ILE A 93 -7.81 7.47 5.28
CA ILE A 93 -8.85 8.15 6.07
C ILE A 93 -10.24 7.86 5.49
N GLU A 94 -10.38 8.01 4.16
CA GLU A 94 -11.66 7.88 3.46
C GLU A 94 -12.27 6.48 3.62
N GLY A 95 -13.58 6.41 3.89
CA GLY A 95 -14.29 5.16 4.12
C GLY A 95 -13.91 4.44 5.43
N GLY A 96 -13.32 5.16 6.39
CA GLY A 96 -12.91 4.66 7.72
C GLY A 96 -11.40 4.68 7.92
N THR A 97 -10.92 5.37 8.94
CA THR A 97 -9.49 5.58 9.18
C THR A 97 -8.75 4.29 9.47
N SER A 98 -7.41 4.33 9.38
CA SER A 98 -6.54 3.19 9.68
C SER A 98 -6.75 2.66 11.10
N GLU A 99 -6.96 3.54 12.08
CA GLU A 99 -7.25 3.19 13.47
C GLU A 99 -8.58 2.44 13.59
N ILE A 100 -9.60 2.85 12.83
CA ILE A 100 -10.89 2.16 12.80
C ILE A 100 -10.75 0.77 12.17
N GLN A 101 -10.00 0.65 11.06
CA GLN A 101 -9.76 -0.68 10.46
C GLN A 101 -8.99 -1.60 11.42
N LEU A 102 -7.95 -1.09 12.08
CA LEU A 102 -7.20 -1.84 13.08
C LEU A 102 -8.07 -2.24 14.28
N ASN A 103 -9.01 -1.39 14.69
CA ASN A 103 -9.98 -1.74 15.73
C ASN A 103 -10.90 -2.88 15.28
N ILE A 104 -11.41 -2.84 14.05
CA ILE A 104 -12.24 -3.92 13.48
C ILE A 104 -11.42 -5.22 13.43
N ILE A 105 -10.17 -5.18 12.96
CA ILE A 105 -9.29 -6.35 12.92
C ILE A 105 -9.10 -6.92 14.33
N SER A 106 -8.75 -6.07 15.29
CA SER A 106 -8.55 -6.48 16.69
C SER A 106 -9.79 -7.14 17.30
N LYS A 107 -10.96 -6.50 17.20
CA LYS A 107 -12.17 -6.97 17.88
C LYS A 107 -12.92 -8.07 17.13
N ARG A 108 -12.97 -7.99 15.80
CA ARG A 108 -13.86 -8.82 14.97
C ARG A 108 -13.14 -9.96 14.26
N ILE A 109 -11.82 -9.87 14.08
CA ILE A 109 -11.01 -10.93 13.49
C ILE A 109 -10.23 -11.66 14.58
N LEU A 110 -9.53 -10.92 15.45
CA LEU A 110 -8.67 -11.52 16.49
C LEU A 110 -9.41 -11.79 17.81
N GLY A 111 -10.59 -11.21 18.04
CA GLY A 111 -11.37 -11.42 19.26
C GLY A 111 -10.74 -10.82 20.52
N LEU A 112 -9.93 -9.77 20.37
CA LEU A 112 -9.16 -9.15 21.47
C LEU A 112 -9.88 -7.96 22.12
N GLY A 113 -11.20 -7.85 21.92
CA GLY A 113 -12.03 -6.69 22.25
C GLY A 113 -13.01 -6.90 23.36
#